data_AF-A0A532CQF5-F1
#
_entry.id   AF-A0A532CQF5-F1
#
_cell.length_a   1.000
_cell.length_b   1.000
_cell.length_c   1.000
_cell.angle_alpha   90.00
_cell.angle_beta   90.00
_cell.angle_gamma   90.00
#
_symmetry.space_group_name_H-M   'P 1'
#
loop_
_entity.id
_entity.type
_entity.pdbx_description
1 polymer ?
#
loop_
_entity_poly.entity_id
_entity_poly.type
_entity_poly.pdbx_seq_one_letter_code
_entity_poly.pdbx_strand_id
1 'polypeptide(L)'
;MAQTHVSIQASERIMSLKDYLAAFHRRRKLIILTGLSLLTLSLTVAFLWPPTYKSTATILIEEQEIPSDLVRSTITSYADQRIETIKQQVMSRTTLWKVVEQFNLYQEQRKSSPAEEVVKSFIKDIDVEVISADVVDKRTQHATKATIAFTVTYQNRTPELAQKVANELTSLFLGENLKSRERQAQEATSFLQQEAENLARHIGEIDEKIASFKHRAKGALPELMPLNQQMMNQAERELMDVDQQVRGLEERKSYLEGELATIKPNTPILSVTGERILDSTERLRARRAEYAGASANLSADHPDIIKMKQEIEALEKETGQLPDTEEASKRLIDARAALVADLERLGHEHPDILQARRKISALEQEVNRLTAVPHKNPMQRPENPAYINLQAQLNSATSSLEAFRKTRTDIKRRLGEYATRLERGPEIEPEYLVLTRDRDTSGHKYQEIRSRLLEAKVSEGLEVQRKGERFALIDPPSLPEKPFKPNRLAIVLLGVLLAVGSGVGSGALAESLDRSIRSPEQLLSLTQQFPLAVVPFMPNEGDFWRASMRRRMINTAGVSALAVMLVILHVFVIPLDVLWFAALRRFGIE
;
A
#
# COMPACT_ATOMS: atom_id res chain seq x y z
N MET A 1 56.54 -10.82 -99.03
CA MET A 1 55.66 -11.44 -98.01
C MET A 1 56.50 -12.35 -97.15
N ALA A 2 56.65 -12.00 -95.87
CA ALA A 2 56.78 -12.91 -94.72
C ALA A 2 57.27 -12.05 -93.54
N GLN A 3 56.29 -11.48 -92.83
CA GLN A 3 56.49 -10.92 -91.51
C GLN A 3 57.09 -12.00 -90.61
N THR A 4 58.20 -11.72 -89.95
CA THR A 4 58.57 -12.44 -88.72
C THR A 4 58.51 -11.43 -87.61
N HIS A 5 57.32 -11.36 -87.00
CA HIS A 5 57.10 -10.70 -85.72
C HIS A 5 58.07 -11.32 -84.70
N VAL A 6 59.16 -10.62 -84.40
CA VAL A 6 59.88 -10.85 -83.15
C VAL A 6 59.07 -10.13 -82.09
N SER A 7 58.21 -10.90 -81.43
CA SER A 7 57.49 -10.50 -80.24
C SER A 7 58.48 -9.96 -79.21
N ILE A 8 58.28 -8.70 -78.83
CA ILE A 8 58.90 -8.09 -77.67
C ILE A 8 58.33 -8.80 -76.45
N GLN A 9 58.97 -9.89 -76.03
CA GLN A 9 58.90 -10.30 -74.64
C GLN A 9 59.92 -9.44 -73.88
N ALA A 10 59.42 -8.38 -73.27
CA ALA A 10 60.04 -7.83 -72.07
C ALA A 10 60.09 -8.97 -71.06
N SER A 11 61.15 -9.77 -71.11
CA SER A 11 61.45 -10.74 -70.08
C SER A 11 61.73 -9.92 -68.83
N GLU A 12 60.81 -9.98 -67.87
CA GLU A 12 61.12 -9.65 -66.49
C GLU A 12 62.38 -10.44 -66.14
N ARG A 13 63.52 -9.76 -66.12
CA ARG A 13 64.80 -10.36 -65.75
C ARG A 13 64.65 -10.81 -64.29
N ILE A 14 64.46 -12.10 -64.09
CA ILE A 14 64.52 -12.70 -62.76
C ILE A 14 65.97 -12.51 -62.30
N MET A 15 66.20 -11.57 -61.38
CA MET A 15 67.53 -11.31 -60.84
C MET A 15 68.08 -12.62 -60.25
N SER A 16 69.33 -12.96 -60.58
CA SER A 16 69.93 -14.18 -60.07
C SER A 16 70.29 -14.02 -58.58
N LEU A 17 70.37 -15.13 -57.83
CA LEU A 17 70.83 -15.13 -56.44
C LEU A 17 72.19 -14.42 -56.25
N LYS A 18 73.07 -14.49 -57.26
CA LYS A 18 74.37 -13.79 -57.25
C LYS A 18 74.22 -12.27 -57.34
N ASP A 19 73.22 -11.78 -58.06
CA ASP A 19 72.96 -10.34 -58.21
C ASP A 19 72.42 -9.72 -56.91
N TYR A 20 71.56 -10.44 -56.18
CA TYR A 20 71.09 -10.04 -54.85
C TYR A 20 72.24 -10.01 -53.82
N LEU A 21 73.13 -11.02 -53.83
CA LEU A 21 74.31 -11.05 -52.97
C LEU A 21 75.30 -9.91 -53.28
N ALA A 22 75.51 -9.61 -54.56
CA ALA A 22 76.35 -8.50 -54.98
C ALA A 22 75.74 -7.14 -54.58
N ALA A 23 74.44 -6.96 -54.76
CA ALA A 23 73.71 -5.77 -54.31
C ALA A 23 73.81 -5.58 -52.78
N PHE A 24 73.65 -6.66 -52.02
CA PHE A 24 73.83 -6.65 -50.57
C PHE A 24 75.25 -6.23 -50.18
N HIS A 25 76.28 -6.79 -50.80
CA HIS A 25 77.67 -6.45 -50.46
C HIS A 25 78.04 -5.00 -50.82
N ARG A 26 77.47 -4.46 -51.90
CA ARG A 26 77.64 -3.06 -52.32
C ARG A 26 77.03 -2.08 -51.34
N ARG A 27 75.84 -2.38 -50.82
CA ARG A 27 75.07 -1.50 -49.93
C ARG A 27 75.15 -1.89 -48.45
N ARG A 28 75.95 -2.89 -48.08
CA ARG A 28 76.06 -3.43 -46.70
C ARG A 28 76.20 -2.36 -45.62
N LYS A 29 76.97 -1.29 -45.88
CA LYS A 29 77.14 -0.21 -44.90
C LYS A 29 75.86 0.58 -44.65
N LEU A 30 75.05 0.81 -45.69
CA LEU A 30 73.77 1.49 -45.60
C LEU A 30 72.76 0.60 -44.89
N ILE A 31 72.67 -0.67 -45.28
CA ILE A 31 71.80 -1.69 -44.66
C ILE A 31 72.10 -1.83 -43.16
N ILE A 32 73.38 -1.92 -42.80
CA ILE A 32 73.81 -2.06 -41.40
C ILE A 32 73.54 -0.76 -40.63
N LEU A 33 73.80 0.41 -41.23
CA LEU A 33 73.57 1.70 -40.55
C LEU A 33 72.09 1.94 -40.27
N THR A 34 71.20 1.71 -41.26
CA THR A 34 69.76 1.90 -41.10
C THR A 34 69.18 0.88 -40.13
N GLY A 35 69.58 -0.40 -40.24
CA GLY A 35 69.18 -1.44 -39.29
C GLY A 35 69.66 -1.14 -37.87
N LEU A 36 70.93 -0.79 -37.68
CA LEU A 36 71.48 -0.46 -36.36
C LEU A 36 70.80 0.78 -35.76
N SER A 37 70.52 1.80 -36.55
CA SER A 37 69.80 3.00 -36.08
C SER A 37 68.38 2.68 -35.59
N LEU A 38 67.61 1.87 -36.31
CA LEU A 38 66.26 1.48 -35.91
C LEU A 38 66.26 0.53 -34.73
N LEU A 39 67.24 -0.38 -34.66
CA LEU A 39 67.42 -1.27 -33.53
C LEU A 39 67.74 -0.47 -32.26
N THR A 40 68.67 0.49 -32.34
CA THR A 40 69.00 1.37 -31.21
C THR A 40 67.80 2.21 -30.76
N LEU A 41 67.02 2.75 -31.70
CA LEU A 41 65.81 3.49 -31.41
C LEU A 41 64.76 2.62 -30.72
N SER A 42 64.51 1.40 -31.21
CA SER A 42 63.57 0.46 -30.59
C SER A 42 64.01 0.08 -29.18
N LEU A 43 65.30 -0.20 -28.97
CA LEU A 43 65.84 -0.51 -27.65
C LEU A 43 65.68 0.67 -26.69
N THR A 44 65.96 1.89 -27.18
CA THR A 44 65.76 3.13 -26.41
C THR A 44 64.29 3.26 -25.98
N VAL A 45 63.35 3.10 -26.91
CA VAL A 45 61.91 3.19 -26.61
C VAL A 45 61.48 2.08 -25.64
N ALA A 46 61.96 0.85 -25.80
CA ALA A 46 61.59 -0.28 -24.93
C ALA A 46 61.97 -0.07 -23.46
N PHE A 47 63.06 0.65 -23.18
CA PHE A 47 63.58 0.86 -21.82
C PHE A 47 63.28 2.24 -21.22
N LEU A 48 63.14 3.30 -22.03
CA LEU A 48 62.76 4.63 -21.53
C LEU A 48 61.26 4.75 -21.23
N TRP A 49 60.41 3.93 -21.84
CA TRP A 49 58.97 4.04 -21.63
C TRP A 49 58.62 3.53 -20.21
N PRO A 50 57.90 4.33 -19.39
CA PRO A 50 57.81 4.08 -17.97
C PRO A 50 57.01 2.78 -17.71
N PRO A 51 57.47 1.95 -16.76
CA PRO A 51 56.74 0.75 -16.38
C PRO A 51 55.41 1.13 -15.71
N THR A 52 54.37 0.36 -16.02
CA THR A 52 53.08 0.37 -15.33
C THR A 52 52.88 -1.00 -14.71
N TYR A 53 52.61 -1.00 -13.40
CA TYR A 53 52.29 -2.18 -12.61
C TYR A 53 50.78 -2.27 -12.44
N LYS A 54 50.26 -3.48 -12.34
CA LYS A 54 48.84 -3.74 -12.07
C LYS A 54 48.70 -4.57 -10.79
N SER A 55 47.71 -4.26 -9.98
CA SER A 55 47.32 -5.06 -8.83
C SER A 55 45.84 -5.39 -8.94
N THR A 56 45.49 -6.66 -8.78
CA THR A 56 44.14 -7.19 -8.98
C THR A 56 43.68 -7.91 -7.72
N ALA A 57 42.45 -7.63 -7.28
CA ALA A 57 41.75 -8.36 -6.23
C ALA A 57 40.59 -9.16 -6.84
N THR A 58 40.35 -10.37 -6.32
CA THR A 58 39.21 -11.21 -6.73
C THR A 58 38.19 -11.30 -5.60
N ILE A 59 36.96 -10.90 -5.91
CA ILE A 59 35.83 -10.89 -4.98
C ILE A 59 34.81 -11.94 -5.43
N LEU A 60 34.49 -12.89 -4.55
CA LEU A 60 33.44 -13.90 -4.74
C LEU A 60 32.09 -13.39 -4.27
N ILE A 61 31.05 -13.86 -4.94
CA ILE A 61 29.67 -13.65 -4.53
C ILE A 61 29.24 -14.93 -3.81
N GLU A 62 29.21 -14.89 -2.48
CA GLU A 62 28.74 -16.01 -1.66
C GLU A 62 27.21 -15.96 -1.56
N GLU A 63 26.53 -17.01 -2.04
CA GLU A 63 25.08 -17.19 -1.84
C GLU A 63 24.75 -17.36 -0.35
N GLN A 64 23.51 -17.00 0.02
CA GLN A 64 23.04 -17.11 1.40
C GLN A 64 22.95 -18.58 1.86
N GLU A 65 23.56 -18.91 3.02
CA GLU A 65 23.56 -20.28 3.59
C GLU A 65 22.19 -20.70 4.18
N ILE A 66 21.30 -19.75 4.47
CA ILE A 66 19.99 -20.01 5.06
C ILE A 66 18.99 -20.40 3.94
N PRO A 67 18.24 -21.52 4.07
CA PRO A 67 17.25 -21.92 3.09
C PRO A 67 16.27 -20.78 2.77
N SER A 68 16.10 -20.46 1.48
CA SER A 68 15.20 -19.41 0.98
C SER A 68 13.73 -19.62 1.34
N ASP A 69 13.37 -20.81 1.80
CA ASP A 69 12.02 -21.17 2.24
C ASP A 69 11.68 -20.61 3.63
N LEU A 70 12.69 -20.27 4.45
CA LEU A 70 12.50 -19.70 5.78
C LEU A 70 12.36 -18.17 5.75
N VAL A 71 13.00 -17.51 4.79
CA VAL A 71 12.92 -16.05 4.56
C VAL A 71 13.09 -15.79 3.08
N ARG A 72 12.05 -15.25 2.41
CA ARG A 72 12.15 -14.82 1.03
C ARG A 72 12.76 -13.43 0.98
N SER A 73 13.90 -13.28 0.30
CA SER A 73 14.46 -11.97 0.01
C SER A 73 13.50 -11.21 -0.92
N THR A 74 13.18 -9.97 -0.55
CA THR A 74 12.47 -9.02 -1.42
C THR A 74 13.37 -8.45 -2.52
N ILE A 75 14.69 -8.67 -2.42
CA ILE A 75 15.70 -8.26 -3.40
C ILE A 75 15.92 -9.43 -4.37
N THR A 76 15.43 -9.29 -5.60
CA THR A 76 15.48 -10.34 -6.65
C THR A 76 16.42 -10.02 -7.81
N SER A 77 17.20 -8.92 -7.73
CA SER A 77 18.10 -8.51 -8.81
C SER A 77 19.25 -9.50 -9.01
N TYR A 78 19.57 -9.82 -10.26
CA TYR A 78 20.77 -10.59 -10.62
C TYR A 78 22.05 -9.90 -10.12
N ALA A 79 23.03 -10.69 -9.71
CA ALA A 79 24.29 -10.18 -9.14
C ALA A 79 24.98 -9.17 -10.07
N ASP A 80 24.96 -9.41 -11.37
CA ASP A 80 25.55 -8.57 -12.42
C ASP A 80 24.97 -7.14 -12.45
N GLN A 81 23.64 -6.98 -12.33
CA GLN A 81 23.01 -5.65 -12.26
C GLN A 81 23.40 -4.91 -10.97
N ARG A 82 23.52 -5.64 -9.85
CA ARG A 82 23.97 -5.06 -8.58
C ARG A 82 25.42 -4.60 -8.67
N ILE A 83 26.29 -5.41 -9.26
CA ILE A 83 27.71 -5.07 -9.45
C ILE A 83 27.85 -3.80 -10.29
N GLU A 84 27.09 -3.65 -11.38
CA GLU A 84 27.12 -2.43 -12.19
C GLU A 84 26.60 -1.21 -11.40
N THR A 85 25.56 -1.36 -10.58
CA THR A 85 25.07 -0.28 -9.72
C THR A 85 26.10 0.14 -8.67
N ILE A 86 26.72 -0.85 -8.00
CA ILE A 86 27.79 -0.61 -7.01
C ILE A 86 29.00 0.01 -7.69
N LYS A 87 29.39 -0.47 -8.88
CA LYS A 87 30.46 0.10 -9.69
C LYS A 87 30.19 1.57 -10.02
N GLN A 88 28.99 1.93 -10.46
CA GLN A 88 28.65 3.35 -10.69
C GLN A 88 28.79 4.20 -9.43
N GLN A 89 28.41 3.66 -8.28
CA GLN A 89 28.46 4.35 -7.00
C GLN A 89 29.89 4.50 -6.45
N VAL A 90 30.71 3.44 -6.55
CA VAL A 90 32.13 3.46 -6.16
C VAL A 90 32.94 4.34 -7.12
N MET A 91 32.64 4.32 -8.42
CA MET A 91 33.27 5.16 -9.45
C MET A 91 32.76 6.61 -9.47
N SER A 92 31.91 6.98 -8.52
CA SER A 92 31.42 8.36 -8.40
C SER A 92 32.56 9.32 -8.07
N ARG A 93 32.45 10.55 -8.59
CA ARG A 93 33.45 11.60 -8.38
C ARG A 93 33.81 11.81 -6.91
N THR A 94 32.80 11.87 -6.05
CA THR A 94 32.98 12.14 -4.62
C THR A 94 33.71 11.01 -3.89
N THR A 95 33.44 9.75 -4.25
CA THR A 95 34.13 8.60 -3.69
C THR A 95 35.56 8.51 -4.21
N LEU A 96 35.74 8.58 -5.53
CA LEU A 96 37.06 8.47 -6.15
C LEU A 96 37.99 9.63 -5.77
N TRP A 97 37.48 10.85 -5.62
CA TRP A 97 38.27 12.00 -5.19
C TRP A 97 38.89 11.79 -3.80
N LYS A 98 38.14 11.20 -2.87
CA LYS A 98 38.68 10.86 -1.53
C LYS A 98 39.87 9.92 -1.61
N VAL A 99 39.81 8.92 -2.49
CA VAL A 99 40.91 7.97 -2.71
C VAL A 99 42.12 8.69 -3.33
N VAL A 100 41.88 9.57 -4.31
CA VAL A 100 42.92 10.40 -4.95
C VAL A 100 43.63 11.30 -3.93
N GLU A 101 42.89 11.89 -2.99
CA GLU A 101 43.47 12.70 -1.91
C GLU A 101 44.23 11.84 -0.90
N GLN A 102 43.62 10.76 -0.41
CA GLN A 102 44.18 9.87 0.61
C GLN A 102 45.54 9.28 0.20
N PHE A 103 45.67 8.83 -1.05
CA PHE A 103 46.92 8.26 -1.57
C PHE A 103 47.76 9.28 -2.34
N ASN A 104 47.38 10.55 -2.33
CA ASN A 104 48.10 11.65 -2.97
C ASN A 104 48.44 11.37 -4.45
N LEU A 105 47.45 10.86 -5.19
CA LEU A 105 47.60 10.45 -6.59
C LEU A 105 47.61 11.65 -7.54
N TYR A 106 48.22 11.48 -8.72
CA TYR A 106 48.23 12.46 -9.82
C TYR A 106 48.71 13.88 -9.44
N GLN A 107 49.68 14.00 -8.52
CA GLN A 107 50.13 15.29 -7.94
C GLN A 107 50.39 16.39 -8.98
N GLU A 108 51.10 16.07 -10.07
CA GLU A 108 51.40 17.05 -11.11
C GLU A 108 50.17 17.46 -11.93
N GLN A 109 49.28 16.52 -12.26
CA GLN A 109 48.03 16.84 -12.97
C GLN A 109 47.09 17.68 -12.11
N ARG A 110 47.05 17.46 -10.80
CA ARG A 110 46.21 18.28 -9.89
C ARG A 110 46.61 19.75 -9.86
N LYS A 111 47.85 20.09 -10.21
CA LYS A 111 48.32 21.50 -10.31
C LYS A 111 47.85 22.16 -11.60
N SER A 112 47.68 21.38 -12.68
CA SER A 112 47.43 21.89 -14.03
C SER A 112 46.02 21.61 -14.56
N SER A 113 45.24 20.78 -13.90
CA SER A 113 43.97 20.25 -14.42
C SER A 113 42.86 20.27 -13.35
N PRO A 114 41.60 20.52 -13.75
CA PRO A 114 40.46 20.41 -12.85
C PRO A 114 40.32 19.00 -12.26
N ALA A 115 39.65 18.91 -11.11
CA ALA A 115 39.42 17.65 -10.41
C ALA A 115 38.74 16.58 -11.30
N GLU A 116 37.83 16.99 -12.18
CA GLU A 116 37.12 16.12 -13.11
C GLU A 116 38.04 15.37 -14.07
N GLU A 117 39.07 16.04 -14.61
CA GLU A 117 40.00 15.40 -15.54
C GLU A 117 40.94 14.43 -14.81
N VAL A 118 41.27 14.74 -13.55
CA VAL A 118 42.03 13.85 -12.67
C VAL A 118 41.22 12.60 -12.35
N VAL A 119 39.94 12.75 -11.98
CA VAL A 119 39.06 11.60 -11.72
C VAL A 119 38.84 10.77 -12.97
N LYS A 120 38.69 11.39 -14.15
CA LYS A 120 38.58 10.68 -15.42
C LYS A 120 39.84 9.87 -15.75
N SER A 121 41.01 10.43 -15.48
CA SER A 121 42.29 9.71 -15.59
C SER A 121 42.36 8.55 -14.61
N PHE A 122 41.89 8.75 -13.38
CA PHE A 122 41.83 7.70 -12.36
C PHE A 122 40.88 6.56 -12.75
N ILE A 123 39.69 6.86 -13.27
CA ILE A 123 38.75 5.85 -13.78
C ILE A 123 39.40 5.01 -14.89
N LYS A 124 40.18 5.62 -15.79
CA LYS A 124 40.87 4.91 -16.87
C LYS A 124 41.91 3.91 -16.37
N ASP A 125 42.48 4.15 -15.20
CA ASP A 125 43.48 3.29 -14.57
C ASP A 125 42.83 2.17 -13.71
N ILE A 126 41.51 2.19 -13.55
CA ILE A 126 40.72 1.17 -12.86
C ILE A 126 40.01 0.28 -13.87
N ASP A 127 40.00 -1.01 -13.61
CA ASP A 127 39.31 -2.00 -14.44
C ASP A 127 38.53 -2.97 -13.55
N VAL A 128 37.29 -3.28 -13.95
CA VAL A 128 36.38 -4.14 -13.20
C VAL A 128 35.75 -5.15 -14.16
N GLU A 129 36.15 -6.40 -14.03
CA GLU A 129 35.72 -7.50 -14.91
C GLU A 129 34.91 -8.52 -14.12
N VAL A 130 33.70 -8.86 -14.60
CA VAL A 130 32.86 -9.92 -14.03
C VAL A 130 33.28 -11.29 -14.56
N ILE A 131 33.26 -12.29 -13.68
CA ILE A 131 33.53 -13.69 -13.99
C ILE A 131 32.22 -14.46 -13.88
N SER A 132 31.74 -14.97 -15.01
CA SER A 132 30.50 -15.75 -15.08
C SER A 132 30.79 -17.23 -15.30
N ALA A 133 29.96 -18.09 -14.71
CA ALA A 133 29.96 -19.54 -14.91
C ALA A 133 28.56 -20.02 -15.31
N ASP A 134 28.48 -21.13 -16.04
CA ASP A 134 27.20 -21.77 -16.34
C ASP A 134 26.71 -22.53 -15.09
N VAL A 135 25.61 -22.06 -14.50
CA VAL A 135 25.01 -22.64 -13.29
C VAL A 135 23.63 -23.19 -13.63
N VAL A 136 23.30 -24.37 -13.11
CA VAL A 136 21.98 -24.96 -13.29
C VAL A 136 21.03 -24.34 -12.27
N ASP A 137 20.03 -23.60 -12.73
CA ASP A 137 19.01 -23.03 -11.85
C ASP A 137 18.20 -24.17 -11.22
N LYS A 138 18.21 -24.26 -9.88
CA LYS A 138 17.53 -25.31 -9.09
C LYS A 138 16.02 -25.33 -9.33
N ARG A 139 15.41 -24.21 -9.73
CA ARG A 139 13.97 -24.08 -9.94
C ARG A 139 13.53 -24.48 -11.35
N THR A 140 14.36 -24.19 -12.36
CA THR A 140 13.99 -24.39 -13.77
C THR A 140 14.77 -25.53 -14.44
N GLN A 141 15.82 -26.06 -13.82
CA GLN A 141 16.75 -27.05 -14.36
C GLN A 141 17.45 -26.64 -15.67
N HIS A 142 17.40 -25.36 -16.04
CA HIS A 142 18.09 -24.83 -17.22
C HIS A 142 19.45 -24.24 -16.83
N ALA A 143 20.46 -24.44 -17.67
CA ALA A 143 21.76 -23.80 -17.52
C ALA A 143 21.62 -22.30 -17.80
N THR A 144 21.93 -21.48 -16.79
CA THR A 144 21.93 -20.02 -16.87
C THR A 144 23.33 -19.52 -16.53
N LYS A 145 23.84 -18.54 -17.27
CA LYS A 145 25.11 -17.87 -16.91
C LYS A 145 24.90 -17.02 -15.67
N ALA A 146 25.54 -17.40 -14.56
CA ALA A 146 25.53 -16.63 -13.33
C ALA A 146 26.91 -15.99 -13.10
N THR A 147 26.92 -14.74 -12.67
CA THR A 147 28.15 -14.07 -12.22
C THR A 147 28.54 -14.62 -10.85
N ILE A 148 29.69 -15.29 -10.76
CA ILE A 148 30.16 -15.95 -9.54
C ILE A 148 31.20 -15.11 -8.78
N ALA A 149 31.99 -14.33 -9.51
CA ALA A 149 33.03 -13.48 -8.96
C ALA A 149 33.24 -12.26 -9.85
N PHE A 150 33.97 -11.28 -9.36
CA PHE A 150 34.46 -10.17 -10.17
C PHE A 150 35.84 -9.74 -9.68
N THR A 151 36.61 -9.13 -10.57
CA THR A 151 37.94 -8.62 -10.26
C THR A 151 37.92 -7.10 -10.23
N VAL A 152 38.71 -6.53 -9.33
CA VAL A 152 38.96 -5.09 -9.25
C VAL A 152 40.46 -4.89 -9.44
N THR A 153 40.83 -4.22 -10.53
CA THR A 153 42.22 -3.98 -10.91
C THR A 153 42.53 -2.50 -10.89
N TYR A 154 43.70 -2.14 -10.36
CA TYR A 154 44.23 -0.78 -10.48
C TYR A 154 45.65 -0.79 -11.05
N GLN A 155 45.92 0.19 -11.92
CA GLN A 155 47.19 0.34 -12.63
C GLN A 155 47.92 1.60 -12.16
N ASN A 156 49.20 1.47 -11.81
CA ASN A 156 50.03 2.61 -11.40
C ASN A 156 51.50 2.41 -11.79
N ARG A 157 52.27 3.50 -11.86
CA ARG A 157 53.72 3.47 -12.10
C ARG A 157 54.52 2.88 -10.95
N THR A 158 53.96 2.89 -9.75
CA THR A 158 54.60 2.31 -8.55
C THR A 158 53.83 1.07 -8.10
N PRO A 159 54.53 -0.04 -7.81
CA PRO A 159 53.88 -1.29 -7.40
C PRO A 159 53.16 -1.12 -6.05
N GLU A 160 53.70 -0.33 -5.13
CA GLU A 160 53.10 -0.11 -3.80
C GLU A 160 51.79 0.68 -3.89
N LEU A 161 51.73 1.75 -4.71
CA LEU A 161 50.47 2.48 -4.90
C LEU A 161 49.46 1.64 -5.68
N ALA A 162 49.91 0.84 -6.66
CA ALA A 162 49.02 -0.08 -7.37
C ALA A 162 48.28 -1.00 -6.38
N GLN A 163 49.02 -1.60 -5.45
CA GLN A 163 48.46 -2.49 -4.44
C GLN A 163 47.55 -1.75 -3.44
N LYS A 164 48.04 -0.66 -2.83
CA LYS A 164 47.32 0.06 -1.78
C LYS A 164 45.98 0.61 -2.29
N VAL A 165 45.96 1.17 -3.49
CA VAL A 165 44.74 1.71 -4.09
C VAL A 165 43.81 0.59 -4.53
N ALA A 166 44.31 -0.51 -5.10
CA ALA A 166 43.47 -1.68 -5.39
C ALA A 166 42.81 -2.23 -4.10
N ASN A 167 43.52 -2.24 -2.97
CA ASN A 167 42.98 -2.65 -1.68
C ASN A 167 41.89 -1.70 -1.17
N GLU A 168 42.09 -0.39 -1.32
CA GLU A 168 41.08 0.61 -0.97
C GLU A 168 39.82 0.44 -1.84
N LEU A 169 39.97 0.33 -3.16
CA LEU A 169 38.86 0.10 -4.07
C LEU A 169 38.10 -1.18 -3.71
N THR A 170 38.82 -2.27 -3.44
CA THR A 170 38.23 -3.53 -2.95
C THR A 170 37.38 -3.29 -1.70
N SER A 171 37.92 -2.56 -0.72
CA SER A 171 37.20 -2.25 0.53
C SER A 171 35.96 -1.39 0.28
N LEU A 172 36.02 -0.43 -0.65
CA LEU A 172 34.87 0.38 -1.07
C LEU A 172 33.77 -0.47 -1.71
N PHE A 173 34.12 -1.41 -2.59
CA PHE A 173 33.16 -2.35 -3.20
C PHE A 173 32.49 -3.24 -2.15
N LEU A 174 33.27 -3.81 -1.22
CA LEU A 174 32.72 -4.63 -0.13
C LEU A 174 31.80 -3.83 0.80
N GLY A 175 32.20 -2.59 1.14
CA GLY A 175 31.42 -1.71 2.02
C GLY A 175 30.13 -1.20 1.37
N GLU A 176 30.18 -0.81 0.09
CA GLU A 176 29.00 -0.31 -0.63
C GLU A 176 27.96 -1.43 -0.85
N ASN A 177 28.40 -2.68 -1.03
CA ASN A 177 27.48 -3.82 -1.08
C ASN A 177 26.67 -3.95 0.22
N LEU A 178 27.34 -3.97 1.37
CA LEU A 178 26.67 -4.07 2.68
C LEU A 178 25.69 -2.92 2.91
N LYS A 179 26.15 -1.68 2.66
CA LYS A 179 25.35 -0.48 2.86
C LYS A 179 24.14 -0.42 1.94
N SER A 180 24.31 -0.77 0.66
CA SER A 180 23.23 -0.77 -0.31
C SER A 180 22.15 -1.79 0.05
N ARG A 181 22.55 -3.00 0.50
CA ARG A 181 21.61 -4.04 0.94
C ARG A 181 20.86 -3.67 2.20
N GLU A 182 21.56 -3.14 3.21
CA GLU A 182 20.94 -2.68 4.45
C GLU A 182 19.89 -1.60 4.14
N ARG A 183 20.23 -0.62 3.30
CA ARG A 183 19.29 0.43 2.88
C ARG A 183 18.08 -0.15 2.14
N GLN A 184 18.28 -1.06 1.18
CA GLN A 184 17.16 -1.67 0.44
C GLN A 184 16.23 -2.48 1.35
N ALA A 185 16.78 -3.21 2.32
CA ALA A 185 16.00 -3.95 3.29
C ALA A 185 15.19 -2.99 4.19
N GLN A 186 15.81 -1.93 4.70
CA GLN A 186 15.15 -0.88 5.49
C GLN A 186 14.04 -0.18 4.68
N GLU A 187 14.29 0.18 3.43
CA GLU A 187 13.31 0.81 2.54
C GLU A 187 12.11 -0.12 2.28
N ALA A 188 12.34 -1.41 2.03
CA ALA A 188 11.28 -2.39 1.85
C ALA A 188 10.43 -2.59 3.12
N THR A 189 11.08 -2.71 4.29
CA THR A 189 10.38 -2.77 5.58
C THR A 189 9.55 -1.51 5.82
N SER A 190 10.13 -0.33 5.59
CA SER A 190 9.45 0.96 5.77
C SER A 190 8.24 1.09 4.85
N PHE A 191 8.34 0.66 3.59
CA PHE A 191 7.23 0.66 2.65
C PHE A 191 6.08 -0.23 3.14
N LEU A 192 6.38 -1.48 3.52
CA LEU A 192 5.36 -2.42 4.00
C LEU A 192 4.73 -1.96 5.33
N GLN A 193 5.51 -1.34 6.21
CA GLN A 193 5.01 -0.75 7.46
C GLN A 193 4.02 0.38 7.16
N GLN A 194 4.38 1.30 6.26
CA GLN A 194 3.52 2.41 5.86
C GLN A 194 2.23 1.90 5.20
N GLU A 195 2.31 0.88 4.35
CA GLU A 195 1.14 0.30 3.68
C GLU A 195 0.22 -0.40 4.68
N ALA A 196 0.76 -1.12 5.67
CA ALA A 196 -0.03 -1.71 6.75
C ALA A 196 -0.77 -0.64 7.56
N GLU A 197 -0.13 0.48 7.87
CA GLU A 197 -0.74 1.60 8.58
C GLU A 197 -1.82 2.31 7.76
N ASN A 198 -1.61 2.45 6.46
CA ASN A 198 -2.61 2.99 5.53
C ASN A 198 -3.85 2.10 5.48
N LEU A 199 -3.66 0.79 5.32
CA LEU A 199 -4.76 -0.18 5.33
C LEU A 199 -5.49 -0.20 6.68
N ALA A 200 -4.77 -0.13 7.80
CA ALA A 200 -5.39 -0.07 9.12
C ALA A 200 -6.28 1.18 9.30
N ARG A 201 -5.81 2.36 8.84
CA ARG A 201 -6.62 3.59 8.83
C ARG A 201 -7.84 3.45 7.94
N HIS A 202 -7.67 2.91 6.73
CA HIS A 202 -8.76 2.70 5.80
C HIS A 202 -9.84 1.74 6.33
N ILE A 203 -9.43 0.65 6.98
CA ILE A 203 -10.35 -0.27 7.67
C ILE A 203 -11.13 0.49 8.76
N GLY A 204 -10.46 1.33 9.55
CA GLY A 204 -11.13 2.17 10.56
C GLY A 204 -12.17 3.12 9.95
N GLU A 205 -11.87 3.77 8.83
CA GLU A 205 -12.82 4.61 8.10
C GLU A 205 -14.02 3.83 7.56
N ILE A 206 -13.80 2.60 7.04
CA ILE A 206 -14.88 1.73 6.58
C ILE A 206 -15.73 1.27 7.75
N ASP A 207 -15.12 0.88 8.88
CA ASP A 207 -15.84 0.46 10.09
C ASP A 207 -16.72 1.61 10.63
N GLU A 208 -16.23 2.85 10.59
CA GLU A 208 -17.03 4.04 10.93
C GLU A 208 -18.20 4.26 9.95
N LYS A 209 -17.96 4.10 8.64
CA LYS A 209 -19.02 4.15 7.63
C LYS A 209 -20.07 3.06 7.86
N ILE A 210 -19.65 1.82 8.14
CA ILE A 210 -20.55 0.71 8.47
C ILE A 210 -21.35 1.04 9.74
N ALA A 211 -20.71 1.58 10.78
CA ALA A 211 -21.40 1.97 12.01
C ALA A 211 -22.46 3.05 11.75
N SER A 212 -22.12 4.07 10.95
CA SER A 212 -23.05 5.14 10.55
C SER A 212 -24.22 4.59 9.72
N PHE A 213 -23.94 3.65 8.81
CA PHE A 213 -24.94 2.96 8.02
C PHE A 213 -25.88 2.15 8.90
N LYS A 214 -25.34 1.35 9.84
CA LYS A 214 -26.11 0.57 10.82
C LYS A 214 -27.00 1.47 11.69
N HIS A 215 -26.54 2.68 12.02
CA HIS A 215 -27.34 3.65 12.75
C HIS A 215 -28.50 4.23 11.93
N ARG A 216 -28.29 4.52 10.64
CA ARG A 216 -29.35 5.01 9.72
C ARG A 216 -30.36 3.92 9.39
N ALA A 217 -29.89 2.69 9.18
CA ALA A 217 -30.66 1.53 8.75
C ALA A 217 -31.32 0.76 9.92
N LYS A 218 -31.51 1.37 11.10
CA LYS A 218 -32.01 0.69 12.32
C LYS A 218 -33.23 -0.20 12.03
N GLY A 219 -33.06 -1.51 12.27
CA GLY A 219 -34.12 -2.51 12.09
C GLY A 219 -34.38 -2.95 10.65
N ALA A 220 -33.79 -2.31 9.63
CA ALA A 220 -33.89 -2.67 8.22
C ALA A 220 -32.58 -3.26 7.66
N LEU A 221 -31.67 -3.71 8.53
CA LEU A 221 -30.40 -4.32 8.10
C LEU A 221 -30.64 -5.62 7.33
N PRO A 222 -29.84 -5.93 6.29
CA PRO A 222 -29.93 -7.20 5.55
C PRO A 222 -29.87 -8.43 6.47
N GLU A 223 -29.00 -8.41 7.49
CA GLU A 223 -28.86 -9.47 8.50
C GLU A 223 -30.14 -9.68 9.34
N LEU A 224 -30.99 -8.67 9.45
CA LEU A 224 -32.25 -8.72 10.21
C LEU A 224 -33.46 -9.07 9.33
N MET A 225 -33.30 -9.17 8.00
CA MET A 225 -34.41 -9.49 7.09
C MET A 225 -35.11 -10.81 7.43
N PRO A 226 -34.41 -11.93 7.70
CA PRO A 226 -35.06 -13.18 8.07
C PRO A 226 -35.85 -13.05 9.38
N LEU A 227 -35.31 -12.31 10.35
CA LEU A 227 -35.98 -12.05 11.63
C LEU A 227 -37.23 -11.17 11.43
N ASN A 228 -37.13 -10.09 10.65
CA ASN A 228 -38.26 -9.22 10.33
C ASN A 228 -39.38 -9.98 9.63
N GLN A 229 -39.05 -10.85 8.65
CA GLN A 229 -40.03 -11.70 7.98
C GLN A 229 -40.71 -12.67 8.96
N GLN A 230 -39.93 -13.27 9.87
CA GLN A 230 -40.50 -14.16 10.89
C GLN A 230 -41.45 -13.41 11.83
N MET A 231 -41.07 -12.22 12.29
CA MET A 231 -41.90 -11.38 13.16
C MET A 231 -43.14 -10.84 12.43
N MET A 232 -43.02 -10.50 11.15
CA MET A 232 -44.14 -10.14 10.28
C MET A 232 -45.15 -11.30 10.19
N ASN A 233 -44.68 -12.50 9.84
CA ASN A 233 -45.52 -13.70 9.72
C ASN A 233 -46.19 -14.06 11.06
N GLN A 234 -45.52 -13.80 12.19
CA GLN A 234 -46.09 -13.99 13.52
C GLN A 234 -47.19 -12.95 13.80
N ALA A 235 -46.93 -11.67 13.54
CA ALA A 235 -47.90 -10.59 13.69
C ALA A 235 -49.13 -10.79 12.78
N GLU A 236 -48.95 -11.33 11.57
CA GLU A 236 -50.05 -11.71 10.67
C GLU A 236 -50.93 -12.80 11.28
N ARG A 237 -50.35 -13.86 11.86
CA ARG A 237 -51.10 -14.91 12.54
C ARG A 237 -51.84 -14.38 13.77
N GLU A 238 -51.18 -13.57 14.59
CA GLU A 238 -51.79 -12.91 15.76
C GLU A 238 -52.95 -11.99 15.32
N LEU A 239 -52.79 -11.25 14.21
CA LEU A 239 -53.84 -10.41 13.66
C LEU A 239 -55.05 -11.22 13.22
N MET A 240 -54.84 -12.35 12.53
CA MET A 240 -55.93 -13.23 12.10
C MET A 240 -56.73 -13.77 13.30
N ASP A 241 -56.04 -14.21 14.36
CA ASP A 241 -56.68 -14.69 15.58
C ASP A 241 -57.49 -13.57 16.27
N VAL A 242 -56.88 -12.39 16.47
CA VAL A 242 -57.57 -11.25 17.09
C VAL A 242 -58.75 -10.78 16.23
N ASP A 243 -58.63 -10.78 14.90
CA ASP A 243 -59.76 -10.43 14.01
C ASP A 243 -60.91 -11.44 14.11
N GLN A 244 -60.62 -12.73 14.31
CA GLN A 244 -61.65 -13.74 14.58
C GLN A 244 -62.32 -13.49 15.94
N GLN A 245 -61.55 -13.15 16.98
CA GLN A 245 -62.10 -12.82 18.31
C GLN A 245 -62.95 -11.55 18.29
N VAL A 246 -62.52 -10.50 17.57
CA VAL A 246 -63.28 -9.26 17.39
C VAL A 246 -64.60 -9.54 16.70
N ARG A 247 -64.62 -10.29 15.60
CA ARG A 247 -65.86 -10.66 14.90
C ARG A 247 -66.82 -11.44 15.81
N GLY A 248 -66.30 -12.45 16.53
CA GLY A 248 -67.13 -13.22 17.46
C GLY A 248 -67.71 -12.39 18.61
N LEU A 249 -66.94 -11.42 19.14
CA LEU A 249 -67.42 -10.50 20.17
C LEU A 249 -68.40 -9.45 19.61
N GLU A 250 -68.24 -8.99 18.39
CA GLU A 250 -69.20 -8.12 17.69
C GLU A 250 -70.53 -8.82 17.50
N GLU A 251 -70.51 -10.06 17.00
CA GLU A 251 -71.72 -10.90 16.87
C GLU A 251 -72.39 -11.14 18.23
N ARG A 252 -71.61 -11.48 19.26
CA ARG A 252 -72.14 -11.68 20.62
C ARG A 252 -72.73 -10.40 21.19
N LYS A 253 -72.09 -9.26 20.97
CA LYS A 253 -72.58 -7.94 21.38
C LYS A 253 -73.92 -7.65 20.70
N SER A 254 -73.99 -7.77 19.38
CA SER A 254 -75.23 -7.53 18.62
C SER A 254 -76.36 -8.48 19.02
N TYR A 255 -76.03 -9.75 19.32
CA TYR A 255 -76.99 -10.71 19.87
C TYR A 255 -77.55 -10.26 21.22
N LEU A 256 -76.67 -9.89 22.16
CA LEU A 256 -77.07 -9.43 23.50
C LEU A 256 -77.85 -8.10 23.46
N GLU A 257 -77.47 -7.17 22.59
CA GLU A 257 -78.22 -5.92 22.34
C GLU A 257 -79.62 -6.22 21.79
N GLY A 258 -79.73 -7.18 20.88
CA GLY A 258 -81.01 -7.68 20.36
C GLY A 258 -81.90 -8.28 21.44
N GLU A 259 -81.35 -9.16 22.30
CA GLU A 259 -82.10 -9.73 23.43
C GLU A 259 -82.53 -8.64 24.44
N LEU A 260 -81.64 -7.71 24.80
CA LEU A 260 -81.95 -6.60 25.70
C LEU A 260 -83.04 -5.67 25.14
N ALA A 261 -83.10 -5.47 23.83
CA ALA A 261 -84.16 -4.67 23.19
C ALA A 261 -85.56 -5.31 23.33
N THR A 262 -85.64 -6.63 23.51
CA THR A 262 -86.91 -7.34 23.72
C THR A 262 -87.37 -7.39 25.18
N ILE A 263 -86.46 -7.15 26.13
CA ILE A 263 -86.73 -7.27 27.57
C ILE A 263 -86.96 -5.88 28.17
N LYS A 264 -88.12 -5.68 28.82
CA LYS A 264 -88.45 -4.41 29.47
C LYS A 264 -87.60 -4.23 30.75
N PRO A 265 -86.87 -3.10 30.90
CA PRO A 265 -86.00 -2.82 32.06
C PRO A 265 -86.70 -2.92 33.42
N ASN A 266 -87.99 -2.54 33.47
CA ASN A 266 -88.78 -2.41 34.69
C ASN A 266 -89.96 -3.38 34.70
N THR A 267 -89.66 -4.67 34.63
CA THR A 267 -90.69 -5.70 34.84
C THR A 267 -90.83 -5.94 36.35
N PRO A 268 -92.02 -5.71 36.94
CA PRO A 268 -92.18 -5.74 38.40
C PRO A 268 -91.88 -7.14 38.94
N ILE A 269 -91.15 -7.19 40.05
CA ILE A 269 -90.81 -8.43 40.74
C ILE A 269 -92.08 -8.97 41.41
N LEU A 270 -92.54 -10.16 41.03
CA LEU A 270 -93.63 -10.87 41.69
C LEU A 270 -93.06 -11.88 42.70
N SER A 271 -93.60 -11.89 43.91
CA SER A 271 -93.36 -12.93 44.92
C SER A 271 -93.84 -14.30 44.41
N VAL A 272 -93.32 -15.38 45.01
CA VAL A 272 -93.79 -16.77 44.80
C VAL A 272 -95.29 -16.91 45.11
N THR A 273 -95.86 -15.98 45.89
CA THR A 273 -97.29 -15.88 46.23
C THR A 273 -98.12 -15.02 45.26
N GLY A 274 -97.53 -14.44 44.20
CA GLY A 274 -98.23 -13.60 43.21
C GLY A 274 -98.38 -12.12 43.61
N GLU A 275 -97.79 -11.69 44.72
CA GLU A 275 -97.83 -10.29 45.17
C GLU A 275 -96.69 -9.45 44.58
N ARG A 276 -96.98 -8.20 44.22
CA ARG A 276 -95.99 -7.25 43.69
C ARG A 276 -95.04 -6.80 44.80
N ILE A 277 -93.75 -7.03 44.62
CA ILE A 277 -92.70 -6.53 45.52
C ILE A 277 -92.44 -5.07 45.13
N LEU A 278 -92.89 -4.14 45.97
CA LEU A 278 -92.67 -2.69 45.81
C LEU A 278 -91.20 -2.33 46.13
N ASP A 279 -90.62 -1.38 45.41
CA ASP A 279 -89.32 -0.77 45.75
C ASP A 279 -89.43 0.09 47.03
N SER A 280 -88.32 0.39 47.71
CA SER A 280 -88.30 1.23 48.94
C SER A 280 -88.97 2.59 48.72
N THR A 281 -88.88 3.19 47.51
CA THR A 281 -89.60 4.44 47.16
C THR A 281 -91.11 4.25 46.97
N GLU A 282 -91.54 3.15 46.36
CA GLU A 282 -92.97 2.81 46.21
C GLU A 282 -93.58 2.38 47.56
N ARG A 283 -92.82 1.66 48.41
CA ARG A 283 -93.22 1.31 49.79
C ARG A 283 -93.38 2.54 50.67
N LEU A 284 -92.46 3.50 50.57
CA LEU A 284 -92.55 4.76 51.30
C LEU A 284 -93.83 5.51 50.93
N ARG A 285 -94.15 5.63 49.62
CA ARG A 285 -95.40 6.27 49.18
C ARG A 285 -96.64 5.53 49.67
N ALA A 286 -96.66 4.20 49.58
CA ALA A 286 -97.78 3.39 50.06
C ALA A 286 -97.98 3.55 51.57
N ARG A 287 -96.91 3.45 52.36
CA ARG A 287 -96.97 3.64 53.81
C ARG A 287 -97.35 5.05 54.24
N ARG A 288 -96.87 6.07 53.54
CA ARG A 288 -97.31 7.46 53.76
C ARG A 288 -98.81 7.64 53.53
N ALA A 289 -99.35 7.03 52.48
CA ALA A 289 -100.79 7.09 52.20
C ALA A 289 -101.62 6.37 53.30
N GLU A 290 -101.14 5.23 53.79
CA GLU A 290 -101.76 4.51 54.91
C GLU A 290 -101.68 5.30 56.23
N TYR A 291 -100.53 5.90 56.54
CA TYR A 291 -100.36 6.77 57.70
C TYR A 291 -101.28 7.99 57.62
N ALA A 292 -101.41 8.63 56.46
CA ALA A 292 -102.30 9.76 56.27
C ALA A 292 -103.78 9.37 56.54
N GLY A 293 -104.22 8.22 56.04
CA GLY A 293 -105.56 7.70 56.32
C GLY A 293 -105.79 7.32 57.79
N ALA A 294 -104.81 6.67 58.43
CA ALA A 294 -104.89 6.28 59.84
C ALA A 294 -104.86 7.51 60.78
N SER A 295 -104.03 8.51 60.47
CA SER A 295 -103.88 9.74 61.25
C SER A 295 -105.14 10.62 61.27
N ALA A 296 -106.07 10.41 60.34
CA ALA A 296 -107.37 11.08 60.34
C ALA A 296 -108.32 10.54 61.43
N ASN A 297 -108.13 9.29 61.86
CA ASN A 297 -109.06 8.58 62.76
C ASN A 297 -108.44 8.15 64.10
N LEU A 298 -107.11 8.04 64.19
CA LEU A 298 -106.38 7.58 65.37
C LEU A 298 -105.55 8.71 65.99
N SER A 299 -105.51 8.77 67.33
CA SER A 299 -104.71 9.75 68.09
C SER A 299 -103.21 9.58 67.84
N ALA A 300 -102.45 10.67 67.94
CA ALA A 300 -101.01 10.71 67.71
C ALA A 300 -100.19 9.75 68.61
N ASP A 301 -100.72 9.39 69.78
CA ASP A 301 -100.08 8.48 70.74
C ASP A 301 -100.47 6.99 70.52
N HIS A 302 -101.26 6.68 69.48
CA HIS A 302 -101.68 5.30 69.22
C HIS A 302 -100.48 4.43 68.78
N PRO A 303 -100.31 3.22 69.34
CA PRO A 303 -99.13 2.38 69.07
C PRO A 303 -98.93 2.07 67.57
N ASP A 304 -100.00 1.95 66.79
CA ASP A 304 -99.91 1.69 65.34
C ASP A 304 -99.45 2.91 64.54
N ILE A 305 -99.83 4.13 64.97
CA ILE A 305 -99.38 5.39 64.36
C ILE A 305 -97.88 5.57 64.61
N ILE A 306 -97.42 5.26 65.83
CA ILE A 306 -95.99 5.34 66.21
C ILE A 306 -95.17 4.35 65.37
N LYS A 307 -95.64 3.11 65.18
CA LYS A 307 -94.97 2.12 64.33
C LYS A 307 -94.91 2.56 62.87
N MET A 308 -96.03 3.01 62.30
CA MET A 308 -96.05 3.51 60.92
C MET A 308 -95.11 4.71 60.73
N LYS A 309 -95.06 5.62 61.71
CA LYS A 309 -94.15 6.76 61.70
C LYS A 309 -92.68 6.33 61.73
N GLN A 310 -92.33 5.34 62.55
CA GLN A 310 -90.97 4.77 62.57
C GLN A 310 -90.62 4.05 61.27
N GLU A 311 -91.56 3.29 60.68
CA GLU A 311 -91.37 2.65 59.38
C GLU A 311 -91.17 3.67 58.25
N ILE A 312 -91.96 4.75 58.24
CA ILE A 312 -91.82 5.86 57.30
C ILE A 312 -90.47 6.54 57.48
N GLU A 313 -90.06 6.86 58.71
CA GLU A 313 -88.77 7.51 58.99
C GLU A 313 -87.58 6.63 58.57
N ALA A 314 -87.68 5.31 58.76
CA ALA A 314 -86.67 4.36 58.30
C ALA A 314 -86.59 4.33 56.77
N LEU A 315 -87.74 4.25 56.09
CA LEU A 315 -87.84 4.27 54.63
C LEU A 315 -87.40 5.62 54.01
N GLU A 316 -87.62 6.72 54.71
CA GLU A 316 -87.17 8.07 54.33
C GLU A 316 -85.65 8.22 54.39
N LYS A 317 -85.01 7.68 55.44
CA LYS A 317 -83.54 7.62 55.54
C LYS A 317 -82.94 6.75 54.43
N GLU A 318 -83.61 5.67 54.04
CA GLU A 318 -83.16 4.76 52.98
C GLU A 318 -83.33 5.35 51.57
N THR A 319 -84.39 6.13 51.34
CA THR A 319 -84.72 6.74 50.03
C THR A 319 -84.18 8.16 49.84
N GLY A 320 -83.66 8.77 50.91
CA GLY A 320 -83.09 10.12 50.89
C GLY A 320 -84.13 11.25 50.82
N GLN A 321 -85.42 10.97 51.03
CA GLN A 321 -86.49 11.97 51.08
C GLN A 321 -86.72 12.42 52.54
N LEU A 322 -86.21 13.60 52.91
CA LEU A 322 -86.35 14.15 54.26
C LEU A 322 -87.71 14.87 54.45
N PRO A 323 -88.39 14.70 55.61
CA PRO A 323 -89.66 15.36 55.93
C PRO A 323 -89.56 16.89 56.02
N ASP A 324 -88.37 17.44 56.24
CA ASP A 324 -88.12 18.88 56.34
C ASP A 324 -88.50 19.64 55.06
N THR A 325 -88.45 19.00 53.89
CA THR A 325 -88.81 19.60 52.60
C THR A 325 -90.33 19.84 52.48
N GLU A 326 -91.14 18.88 52.93
CA GLU A 326 -92.61 18.98 52.94
C GLU A 326 -93.10 19.92 54.06
N GLU A 327 -92.45 19.92 55.23
CA GLU A 327 -92.77 20.87 56.29
C GLU A 327 -92.38 22.30 55.94
N ALA A 328 -91.20 22.53 55.35
CA ALA A 328 -90.77 23.86 54.93
C ALA A 328 -91.68 24.43 53.82
N SER A 329 -92.12 23.60 52.88
CA SER A 329 -93.06 24.00 51.82
C SER A 329 -94.46 24.29 52.38
N LYS A 330 -94.94 23.53 53.38
CA LYS A 330 -96.19 23.83 54.08
C LYS A 330 -96.14 25.15 54.84
N ARG A 331 -95.05 25.41 55.61
CA ARG A 331 -94.83 26.70 56.31
C ARG A 331 -94.79 27.90 55.36
N LEU A 332 -94.24 27.71 54.15
CA LEU A 332 -94.25 28.73 53.10
C LEU A 332 -95.66 29.01 52.56
N ILE A 333 -96.46 27.97 52.34
CA ILE A 333 -97.86 28.11 51.90
C ILE A 333 -98.68 28.85 52.96
N ASP A 334 -98.56 28.47 54.22
CA ASP A 334 -99.28 29.10 55.34
C ASP A 334 -98.87 30.58 55.51
N ALA A 335 -97.58 30.90 55.38
CA ALA A 335 -97.07 32.27 55.44
C ALA A 335 -97.57 33.13 54.26
N ARG A 336 -97.64 32.56 53.05
CA ARG A 336 -98.23 33.23 51.87
C ARG A 336 -99.74 33.48 52.06
N ALA A 337 -100.47 32.51 52.60
CA ALA A 337 -101.90 32.68 52.90
C ALA A 337 -102.15 33.78 53.96
N ALA A 338 -101.33 33.82 55.02
CA ALA A 338 -101.40 34.89 56.03
C ALA A 338 -101.09 36.28 55.45
N LEU A 339 -100.10 36.38 54.55
CA LEU A 339 -99.80 37.64 53.84
C LEU A 339 -100.99 38.11 53.00
N VAL A 340 -101.69 37.19 52.30
CA VAL A 340 -102.88 37.53 51.50
C VAL A 340 -104.00 38.07 52.40
N ALA A 341 -104.24 37.45 53.56
CA ALA A 341 -105.23 37.92 54.52
C ALA A 341 -104.87 39.28 55.15
N ASP A 342 -103.59 39.51 55.48
CA ASP A 342 -103.14 40.79 56.05
C ASP A 342 -103.06 41.92 55.00
N LEU A 343 -102.85 41.59 53.72
CA LEU A 343 -102.93 42.53 52.60
C LEU A 343 -104.34 43.12 52.42
N GLU A 344 -105.39 42.33 52.64
CA GLU A 344 -106.78 42.80 52.57
C GLU A 344 -107.14 43.75 53.72
N ARG A 345 -106.49 43.61 54.88
CA ARG A 345 -106.83 44.35 56.10
C ARG A 345 -105.99 45.60 56.34
N LEU A 346 -104.70 45.58 55.99
CA LEU A 346 -103.72 46.60 56.43
C LEU A 346 -103.15 47.47 55.29
N GLY A 347 -103.44 47.14 54.02
CA GLY A 347 -103.00 47.92 52.85
C GLY A 347 -101.50 47.80 52.53
N HIS A 348 -101.12 47.94 51.26
CA HIS A 348 -99.83 47.49 50.71
C HIS A 348 -98.54 48.03 51.37
N GLU A 349 -98.57 49.14 52.10
CA GLU A 349 -97.37 49.81 52.66
C GLU A 349 -97.21 49.67 54.19
N HIS A 350 -98.00 48.83 54.84
CA HIS A 350 -97.89 48.64 56.30
C HIS A 350 -96.58 47.91 56.68
N PRO A 351 -95.85 48.35 57.73
CA PRO A 351 -94.58 47.75 58.15
C PRO A 351 -94.65 46.23 58.43
N ASP A 352 -95.80 45.73 58.88
CA ASP A 352 -96.01 44.29 59.15
C ASP A 352 -96.06 43.45 57.86
N ILE A 353 -96.54 44.01 56.75
CA ILE A 353 -96.58 43.34 55.44
C ILE A 353 -95.15 43.21 54.88
N LEU A 354 -94.29 44.21 55.11
CA LEU A 354 -92.88 44.14 54.76
C LEU A 354 -92.15 43.06 55.57
N GLN A 355 -92.48 42.88 56.85
CA GLN A 355 -91.96 41.77 57.65
C GLN A 355 -92.46 40.41 57.18
N ALA A 356 -93.75 40.29 56.86
CA ALA A 356 -94.33 39.07 56.32
C ALA A 356 -93.72 38.68 54.96
N ARG A 357 -93.49 39.64 54.05
CA ARG A 357 -92.78 39.41 52.79
C ARG A 357 -91.34 38.93 52.99
N ARG A 358 -90.60 39.52 53.93
CA ARG A 358 -89.24 39.07 54.28
C ARG A 358 -89.24 37.63 54.82
N LYS A 359 -90.26 37.28 55.62
CA LYS A 359 -90.44 35.92 56.15
C LYS A 359 -90.73 34.92 55.03
N ILE A 360 -91.59 35.28 54.08
CA ILE A 360 -91.87 34.46 52.89
C ILE A 360 -90.61 34.29 52.04
N SER A 361 -89.85 35.36 51.77
CA SER A 361 -88.63 35.23 50.97
C SER A 361 -87.57 34.34 51.65
N ALA A 362 -87.47 34.39 52.98
CA ALA A 362 -86.58 33.51 53.73
C ALA A 362 -87.04 32.04 53.67
N LEU A 363 -88.35 31.79 53.79
CA LEU A 363 -88.94 30.45 53.64
C LEU A 363 -88.82 29.94 52.19
N GLU A 364 -88.94 30.79 51.17
CA GLU A 364 -88.71 30.45 49.76
C GLU A 364 -87.26 30.04 49.51
N GLN A 365 -86.30 30.79 50.07
CA GLN A 365 -84.89 30.44 49.97
C GLN A 365 -84.57 29.11 50.66
N GLU A 366 -85.21 28.82 51.80
CA GLU A 366 -85.02 27.55 52.51
C GLU A 366 -85.61 26.37 51.72
N VAL A 367 -86.84 26.51 51.19
CA VAL A 367 -87.45 25.49 50.30
C VAL A 367 -86.61 25.27 49.05
N ASN A 368 -86.11 26.35 48.43
CA ASN A 368 -85.21 26.24 47.27
C ASN A 368 -83.87 25.59 47.63
N ARG A 369 -83.30 25.86 48.79
CA ARG A 369 -82.06 25.22 49.24
C ARG A 369 -82.26 23.72 49.48
N LEU A 370 -83.37 23.33 50.10
CA LEU A 370 -83.70 21.93 50.36
C LEU A 370 -84.06 21.16 49.07
N THR A 371 -84.61 21.82 48.05
CA THR A 371 -84.90 21.23 46.73
C THR A 371 -83.72 21.29 45.74
N ALA A 372 -82.74 22.19 45.94
CA ALA A 372 -81.57 22.36 45.08
C ALA A 372 -80.45 21.33 45.33
N VAL A 373 -80.59 20.42 46.28
CA VAL A 373 -79.75 19.21 46.31
C VAL A 373 -80.06 18.45 45.02
N PRO A 374 -79.08 18.26 44.10
CA PRO A 374 -79.33 17.60 42.85
C PRO A 374 -79.78 16.18 43.17
N HIS A 375 -81.08 15.96 43.07
CA HIS A 375 -81.63 14.62 42.98
C HIS A 375 -81.05 14.10 41.68
N LYS A 376 -79.94 13.36 41.76
CA LYS A 376 -79.57 12.42 40.72
C LYS A 376 -80.85 11.66 40.47
N ASN A 377 -81.51 11.95 39.36
CA ASN A 377 -82.61 11.16 38.85
C ASN A 377 -82.11 9.73 39.04
N PRO A 378 -82.68 8.91 39.95
CA PRO A 378 -82.18 7.56 40.10
C PRO A 378 -82.37 7.00 38.71
N MET A 379 -81.26 6.77 37.98
CA MET A 379 -81.29 5.94 36.80
C MET A 379 -82.05 4.73 37.29
N GLN A 380 -83.28 4.55 36.81
CA GLN A 380 -84.15 3.45 37.22
C GLN A 380 -83.27 2.23 37.08
N ARG A 381 -82.83 1.68 38.21
CA ARG A 381 -81.94 0.53 38.19
C ARG A 381 -82.82 -0.55 37.59
N PRO A 382 -82.48 -1.10 36.41
CA PRO A 382 -83.34 -2.09 35.80
C PRO A 382 -83.54 -3.21 36.81
N GLU A 383 -84.79 -3.42 37.22
CA GLU A 383 -85.14 -4.31 38.34
C GLU A 383 -85.17 -5.77 37.91
N ASN A 384 -85.33 -6.00 36.60
CA ASN A 384 -85.41 -7.34 36.04
C ASN A 384 -84.05 -8.07 36.17
N PRO A 385 -83.94 -9.17 36.92
CA PRO A 385 -82.69 -9.92 37.10
C PRO A 385 -82.12 -10.46 35.77
N ALA A 386 -82.99 -10.84 34.82
CA ALA A 386 -82.57 -11.29 33.50
C ALA A 386 -81.97 -10.13 32.69
N TYR A 387 -82.55 -8.93 32.80
CA TYR A 387 -82.01 -7.72 32.17
C TYR A 387 -80.65 -7.34 32.78
N ILE A 388 -80.50 -7.37 34.10
CA ILE A 388 -79.21 -7.07 34.78
C ILE A 388 -78.13 -8.06 34.33
N ASN A 389 -78.44 -9.36 34.28
CA ASN A 389 -77.48 -10.38 33.86
C ASN A 389 -77.06 -10.21 32.40
N LEU A 390 -78.00 -9.95 31.50
CA LEU A 390 -77.69 -9.67 30.09
C LEU A 390 -76.90 -8.37 29.92
N GLN A 391 -77.24 -7.33 30.68
CA GLN A 391 -76.49 -6.07 30.68
C GLN A 391 -75.06 -6.26 31.19
N ALA A 392 -74.86 -7.07 32.23
CA ALA A 392 -73.52 -7.40 32.74
C ALA A 392 -72.70 -8.19 31.70
N GLN A 393 -73.31 -9.18 31.04
CA GLN A 393 -72.67 -9.90 29.92
C GLN A 393 -72.35 -8.97 28.76
N LEU A 394 -73.24 -8.05 28.40
CA LEU A 394 -73.03 -7.07 27.34
C LEU A 394 -71.87 -6.12 27.68
N ASN A 395 -71.81 -5.62 28.92
CA ASN A 395 -70.73 -4.75 29.38
C ASN A 395 -69.37 -5.49 29.36
N SER A 396 -69.35 -6.76 29.76
CA SER A 396 -68.15 -7.60 29.69
C SER A 396 -67.70 -7.86 28.25
N ALA A 397 -68.64 -8.20 27.36
CA ALA A 397 -68.38 -8.40 25.94
C ALA A 397 -67.87 -7.11 25.27
N THR A 398 -68.48 -5.97 25.60
CA THR A 398 -68.08 -4.65 25.08
C THR A 398 -66.68 -4.26 25.54
N SER A 399 -66.37 -4.46 26.84
CA SER A 399 -65.03 -4.17 27.38
C SER A 399 -63.96 -5.06 26.74
N SER A 400 -64.27 -6.35 26.54
CA SER A 400 -63.39 -7.29 25.85
C SER A 400 -63.19 -6.89 24.39
N LEU A 401 -64.26 -6.51 23.70
CA LEU A 401 -64.22 -6.06 22.31
C LEU A 401 -63.34 -4.82 22.15
N GLU A 402 -63.44 -3.84 23.05
CA GLU A 402 -62.57 -2.67 23.06
C GLU A 402 -61.10 -3.03 23.30
N ALA A 403 -60.82 -3.95 24.22
CA ALA A 403 -59.46 -4.44 24.47
C ALA A 403 -58.87 -5.15 23.24
N PHE A 404 -59.64 -6.01 22.58
CA PHE A 404 -59.18 -6.69 21.35
C PHE A 404 -59.07 -5.73 20.17
N ARG A 405 -59.92 -4.72 20.03
CA ARG A 405 -59.76 -3.65 19.01
C ARG A 405 -58.48 -2.84 19.22
N LYS A 406 -58.12 -2.52 20.47
CA LYS A 406 -56.83 -1.88 20.79
C LYS A 406 -55.67 -2.79 20.42
N THR A 407 -55.74 -4.07 20.79
CA THR A 407 -54.72 -5.08 20.46
C THR A 407 -54.57 -5.22 18.94
N ARG A 408 -55.67 -5.29 18.19
CA ARG A 408 -55.67 -5.31 16.72
C ARG A 408 -54.93 -4.12 16.14
N THR A 409 -55.18 -2.93 16.67
CA THR A 409 -54.55 -1.69 16.19
C THR A 409 -53.05 -1.69 16.47
N ASP A 410 -52.61 -2.18 17.64
CA ASP A 410 -51.20 -2.33 17.96
C ASP A 410 -50.49 -3.36 17.05
N ILE A 411 -51.12 -4.52 16.82
CA ILE A 411 -50.57 -5.54 15.91
C ILE A 411 -50.46 -4.99 14.48
N LYS A 412 -51.49 -4.29 13.98
CA LYS A 412 -51.44 -3.63 12.66
C LYS A 412 -50.32 -2.59 12.55
N ARG A 413 -50.08 -1.82 13.62
CA ARG A 413 -48.96 -0.88 13.69
C ARG A 413 -47.61 -1.62 13.57
N ARG A 414 -47.41 -2.68 14.35
CA ARG A 414 -46.18 -3.51 14.28
C ARG A 414 -45.98 -4.15 12.91
N LEU A 415 -47.06 -4.65 12.30
CA LEU A 415 -47.04 -5.23 10.95
C LEU A 415 -46.62 -4.19 9.92
N GLY A 416 -47.15 -2.97 10.00
CA GLY A 416 -46.70 -1.85 9.17
C GLY A 416 -45.22 -1.51 9.36
N GLU A 417 -44.72 -1.51 10.61
CA GLU A 417 -43.30 -1.28 10.90
C GLU A 417 -42.40 -2.38 10.31
N TYR A 418 -42.78 -3.66 10.41
CA TYR A 418 -42.03 -4.76 9.80
C TYR A 418 -42.09 -4.71 8.27
N ALA A 419 -43.25 -4.40 7.69
CA ALA A 419 -43.42 -4.23 6.24
C ALA A 419 -42.48 -3.13 5.71
N THR A 420 -42.48 -1.95 6.33
CA THR A 420 -41.59 -0.84 5.92
C THR A 420 -40.11 -1.20 6.07
N ARG A 421 -39.72 -1.97 7.09
CA ARG A 421 -38.33 -2.44 7.24
C ARG A 421 -37.95 -3.41 6.13
N LEU A 422 -38.86 -4.30 5.75
CA LEU A 422 -38.64 -5.30 4.72
C LEU A 422 -38.59 -4.67 3.32
N GLU A 423 -39.44 -3.68 3.05
CA GLU A 423 -39.44 -2.90 1.81
C GLU A 423 -38.15 -2.09 1.62
N ARG A 424 -37.63 -1.47 2.69
CA ARG A 424 -36.37 -0.71 2.64
C ARG A 424 -35.12 -1.58 2.52
N GLY A 425 -35.23 -2.87 2.82
CA GLY A 425 -34.09 -3.80 2.80
C GLY A 425 -33.35 -3.84 1.47
N PRO A 426 -34.03 -4.21 0.37
CA PRO A 426 -33.43 -4.28 -0.96
C PRO A 426 -32.84 -2.95 -1.45
N GLU A 427 -33.36 -1.81 -0.98
CA GLU A 427 -32.85 -0.48 -1.36
C GLU A 427 -31.47 -0.20 -0.75
N ILE A 428 -31.24 -0.64 0.49
CA ILE A 428 -30.02 -0.34 1.23
C ILE A 428 -28.98 -1.47 1.21
N GLU A 429 -29.41 -2.68 0.85
CA GLU A 429 -28.56 -3.88 0.78
C GLU A 429 -27.30 -3.69 -0.09
N PRO A 430 -27.37 -3.11 -1.31
CA PRO A 430 -26.17 -2.92 -2.13
C PRO A 430 -25.09 -2.05 -1.46
N GLU A 431 -25.49 -0.96 -0.79
CA GLU A 431 -24.57 -0.08 -0.06
C GLU A 431 -23.88 -0.84 1.09
N TYR A 432 -24.64 -1.64 1.85
CA TYR A 432 -24.11 -2.46 2.94
C TYR A 432 -23.11 -3.52 2.46
N LEU A 433 -23.46 -4.23 1.38
CA LEU A 433 -22.63 -5.29 0.82
C LEU A 433 -21.31 -4.74 0.26
N VAL A 434 -21.34 -3.57 -0.38
CA VAL A 434 -20.11 -2.91 -0.85
C VAL A 434 -19.19 -2.57 0.32
N LEU A 435 -19.72 -1.96 1.39
CA LEU A 435 -18.93 -1.62 2.58
C LEU A 435 -18.35 -2.87 3.26
N THR A 436 -19.16 -3.92 3.42
CA THR A 436 -18.73 -5.17 4.06
C THR A 436 -17.65 -5.87 3.23
N ARG A 437 -17.85 -5.98 1.91
CA ARG A 437 -16.86 -6.56 1.00
C ARG A 437 -15.56 -5.78 1.01
N ASP A 438 -15.62 -4.45 1.03
CA ASP A 438 -14.44 -3.58 1.05
C ASP A 438 -13.67 -3.72 2.37
N ARG A 439 -14.40 -3.77 3.50
CA ARG A 439 -13.84 -4.06 4.82
C ARG A 439 -13.12 -5.40 4.84
N ASP A 440 -13.75 -6.46 4.32
CA ASP A 440 -13.16 -7.80 4.33
C ASP A 440 -11.96 -7.91 3.38
N THR A 441 -12.06 -7.30 2.19
CA THR A 441 -10.95 -7.25 1.22
C THR A 441 -9.75 -6.50 1.80
N SER A 442 -9.99 -5.35 2.43
CA SER A 442 -8.95 -4.56 3.10
C SER A 442 -8.36 -5.31 4.30
N GLY A 443 -9.18 -6.04 5.05
CA GLY A 443 -8.75 -6.91 6.15
C GLY A 443 -7.80 -8.01 5.69
N HIS A 444 -8.13 -8.71 4.60
CA HIS A 444 -7.26 -9.73 4.01
C HIS A 444 -5.93 -9.15 3.52
N LYS A 445 -5.97 -8.01 2.81
CA LYS A 445 -4.74 -7.32 2.36
C LYS A 445 -3.88 -6.88 3.54
N TYR A 446 -4.49 -6.36 4.60
CA TYR A 446 -3.78 -5.96 5.81
C TYR A 446 -3.04 -7.13 6.46
N GLN A 447 -3.70 -8.30 6.57
CA GLN A 447 -3.08 -9.52 7.08
C GLN A 447 -1.91 -9.98 6.19
N GLU A 448 -2.08 -9.96 4.88
CA GLU A 448 -1.02 -10.32 3.93
C GLU A 448 0.19 -9.39 4.04
N ILE A 449 -0.02 -8.07 3.98
CA ILE A 449 1.05 -7.07 4.10
C ILE A 449 1.73 -7.19 5.46
N ARG A 450 0.99 -7.42 6.54
CA ARG A 450 1.56 -7.63 7.87
C ARG A 450 2.41 -8.90 7.95
N SER A 451 2.02 -9.98 7.29
CA SER A 451 2.84 -11.19 7.18
C SER A 451 4.15 -10.91 6.43
N ARG A 452 4.05 -10.27 5.26
CA ARG A 452 5.22 -9.87 4.46
C ARG A 452 6.13 -8.90 5.21
N LEU A 453 5.57 -8.00 6.02
CA LEU A 453 6.32 -7.09 6.88
C LEU A 453 7.12 -7.84 7.95
N LEU A 454 6.54 -8.88 8.56
CA LEU A 454 7.27 -9.72 9.51
C LEU A 454 8.44 -10.44 8.83
N GLU A 455 8.21 -11.00 7.64
CA GLU A 455 9.27 -11.61 6.83
C GLU A 455 10.37 -10.60 6.46
N ALA A 456 9.98 -9.39 6.03
CA ALA A 456 10.90 -8.31 5.70
C ALA A 456 11.72 -7.85 6.91
N LYS A 457 11.12 -7.73 8.10
CA LYS A 457 11.84 -7.40 9.34
C LYS A 457 12.85 -8.47 9.74
N VAL A 458 12.52 -9.75 9.55
CA VAL A 458 13.48 -10.84 9.76
C VAL A 458 14.63 -10.73 8.74
N SER A 459 14.31 -10.50 7.46
CA SER A 459 15.30 -10.30 6.39
C SER A 459 16.23 -9.12 6.69
N GLU A 460 15.68 -7.96 7.06
CA GLU A 460 16.44 -6.78 7.48
C GLU A 460 17.36 -7.10 8.67
N GLY A 461 16.85 -7.81 9.68
CA GLY A 461 17.67 -8.28 10.80
C GLY A 461 18.82 -9.19 10.38
N LEU A 462 18.63 -10.04 9.36
CA LEU A 462 19.68 -10.90 8.81
C LEU A 462 20.74 -10.10 8.03
N GLU A 463 20.34 -9.06 7.31
CA GLU A 463 21.27 -8.13 6.62
C GLU A 463 22.12 -7.35 7.63
N VAL A 464 21.51 -6.81 8.69
CA VAL A 464 22.22 -6.11 9.78
C VAL A 464 23.22 -7.06 10.48
N GLN A 465 22.85 -8.32 10.68
CA GLN A 465 23.74 -9.35 11.23
C GLN A 465 24.77 -9.90 10.24
N ARG A 466 24.81 -9.40 8.98
CA ARG A 466 25.72 -9.84 7.91
C ARG A 466 25.60 -11.34 7.58
N LYS A 467 24.39 -11.89 7.66
CA LYS A 467 24.05 -13.29 7.37
C LYS A 467 23.34 -13.50 6.02
N GLY A 468 23.22 -12.45 5.21
CA GLY A 468 22.75 -12.54 3.82
C GLY A 468 23.89 -12.85 2.83
N GLU A 469 23.54 -13.00 1.54
CA GLU A 469 24.51 -13.04 0.43
C GLU A 469 25.55 -11.91 0.54
N ARG A 470 26.84 -12.24 0.48
CA ARG A 470 27.89 -11.25 0.72
C ARG A 470 28.99 -11.38 -0.31
N PHE A 471 29.66 -10.26 -0.53
CA PHE A 471 30.91 -10.25 -1.25
C PHE A 471 32.01 -10.70 -0.29
N ALA A 472 32.64 -11.81 -0.62
CA ALA A 472 33.78 -12.35 0.10
C ALA A 472 35.05 -12.09 -0.70
N LEU A 473 36.08 -11.58 -0.03
CA LEU A 473 37.38 -11.43 -0.66
C LEU A 473 38.04 -12.81 -0.73
N ILE A 474 38.26 -13.34 -1.94
CA ILE A 474 39.06 -14.57 -2.12
C ILE A 474 40.54 -14.17 -2.14
N ASP A 475 40.92 -13.41 -3.17
CA ASP A 475 42.31 -13.08 -3.44
C ASP A 475 42.51 -11.57 -3.19
N PRO A 476 43.24 -11.19 -2.13
CA PRO A 476 43.58 -9.80 -1.90
C PRO A 476 44.55 -9.29 -2.98
N PRO A 477 44.56 -7.97 -3.24
CA PRO A 477 45.49 -7.38 -4.19
C PRO A 477 46.94 -7.60 -3.76
N SER A 478 47.70 -8.29 -4.60
CA SER A 478 49.11 -8.63 -4.36
C SER A 478 50.05 -7.54 -4.88
N LEU A 479 51.25 -7.44 -4.28
CA LEU A 479 52.29 -6.51 -4.73
C LEU A 479 52.89 -7.02 -6.06
N PRO A 480 52.78 -6.27 -7.17
CA PRO A 480 53.26 -6.75 -8.46
C PRO A 480 54.79 -6.69 -8.55
N GLU A 481 55.41 -7.85 -8.76
CA GLU A 481 56.88 -7.98 -8.86
C GLU A 481 57.44 -7.53 -10.23
N LYS A 482 56.62 -7.56 -11.28
CA LYS A 482 57.03 -7.23 -12.66
C LYS A 482 56.08 -6.22 -13.29
N PRO A 483 56.59 -5.34 -14.17
CA PRO A 483 55.75 -4.39 -14.88
C PRO A 483 54.81 -5.12 -15.85
N PHE A 484 53.54 -4.73 -15.85
CA PHE A 484 52.51 -5.26 -16.75
C PHE A 484 52.64 -4.68 -18.15
N LYS A 485 52.96 -3.38 -18.26
CA LYS A 485 53.16 -2.67 -19.53
C LYS A 485 54.36 -1.72 -19.44
N PRO A 486 55.05 -1.45 -20.57
CA PRO A 486 54.92 -2.14 -21.85
C PRO A 486 55.58 -3.52 -21.85
N ASN A 487 55.13 -4.42 -22.73
CA ASN A 487 55.82 -5.71 -22.94
C ASN A 487 57.14 -5.46 -23.68
N ARG A 488 58.23 -5.31 -22.91
CA ARG A 488 59.56 -4.96 -23.42
C ARG A 488 60.04 -5.95 -24.48
N LEU A 489 59.78 -7.25 -24.30
CA LEU A 489 60.17 -8.28 -25.25
C LEU A 489 59.48 -8.08 -26.62
N ALA A 490 58.19 -7.78 -26.61
CA ALA A 490 57.43 -7.56 -27.84
C ALA A 490 57.93 -6.33 -28.61
N ILE A 491 58.25 -5.23 -27.91
CA ILE A 491 58.80 -4.02 -28.52
C ILE A 491 60.16 -4.30 -29.17
N VAL A 492 61.04 -5.02 -28.47
CA VAL A 492 62.37 -5.37 -29.00
C VAL A 492 62.27 -6.30 -30.20
N LEU A 493 61.41 -7.32 -30.17
CA LEU A 493 61.21 -8.23 -31.31
C LEU A 493 60.66 -7.50 -32.53
N LEU A 494 59.65 -6.65 -32.34
CA LEU A 494 59.12 -5.81 -33.41
C LEU A 494 60.20 -4.85 -33.95
N GLY A 495 61.01 -4.29 -33.07
CA GLY A 495 62.16 -3.45 -33.40
C GLY A 495 63.19 -4.15 -34.26
N VAL A 496 63.56 -5.39 -33.92
CA VAL A 496 64.48 -6.23 -34.70
C VAL A 496 63.91 -6.49 -36.09
N LEU A 497 62.63 -6.84 -36.18
CA LEU A 497 61.96 -7.11 -37.46
C LEU A 497 61.96 -5.86 -38.34
N LEU A 498 61.59 -4.70 -37.77
CA LEU A 498 61.64 -3.42 -38.48
C LEU A 498 63.06 -3.02 -38.87
N ALA A 499 64.05 -3.24 -37.99
CA ALA A 499 65.44 -2.96 -38.27
C ALA A 499 65.98 -3.79 -39.45
N VAL A 500 65.68 -5.08 -39.49
CA VAL A 500 66.08 -5.96 -40.60
C VAL A 500 65.33 -5.59 -41.88
N GLY A 501 64.01 -5.43 -41.81
CA GLY A 501 63.16 -5.10 -42.96
C GLY A 501 63.54 -3.75 -43.59
N SER A 502 63.66 -2.70 -42.79
CA SER A 502 64.10 -1.38 -43.25
C SER A 502 65.57 -1.36 -43.65
N GLY A 503 66.42 -2.16 -42.99
CA GLY A 503 67.81 -2.39 -43.40
C GLY A 503 67.89 -2.88 -44.84
N VAL A 504 67.28 -4.03 -45.11
CA VAL A 504 67.27 -4.64 -46.45
C VAL A 504 66.53 -3.75 -47.45
N GLY A 505 65.37 -3.21 -47.07
CA GLY A 505 64.56 -2.34 -47.92
C GLY A 505 65.28 -1.06 -48.34
N SER A 506 65.99 -0.40 -47.42
CA SER A 506 66.80 0.77 -47.74
C SER A 506 67.97 0.44 -48.67
N GLY A 507 68.60 -0.74 -48.51
CA GLY A 507 69.59 -1.26 -49.44
C GLY A 507 69.03 -1.52 -50.83
N ALA A 508 67.86 -2.16 -50.91
CA ALA A 508 67.18 -2.47 -52.17
C ALA A 508 66.71 -1.20 -52.90
N LEU A 509 66.14 -0.23 -52.18
CA LEU A 509 65.75 1.09 -52.72
C LEU A 509 66.96 1.87 -53.22
N ALA A 510 68.06 1.87 -52.46
CA ALA A 510 69.30 2.51 -52.88
C ALA A 510 69.93 1.82 -54.10
N GLU A 511 69.66 0.53 -54.32
CA GLU A 511 70.09 -0.21 -55.51
C GLU A 511 69.16 0.06 -56.71
N SER A 512 67.84 0.11 -56.52
CA SER A 512 66.89 0.36 -57.61
C SER A 512 66.95 1.79 -58.16
N LEU A 513 67.31 2.76 -57.31
CA LEU A 513 67.55 4.15 -57.70
C LEU A 513 68.91 4.34 -58.38
N ASP A 514 69.80 3.35 -58.33
CA ASP A 514 71.14 3.43 -58.91
C ASP A 514 71.12 2.99 -60.38
N ARG A 515 70.97 3.96 -61.29
CA ARG A 515 70.94 3.72 -62.75
C ARG A 515 72.33 3.53 -63.38
N SER A 516 73.39 3.37 -62.58
CA SER A 516 74.75 3.26 -63.11
C SER A 516 74.96 1.94 -63.87
N ILE A 517 75.47 2.01 -65.11
CA ILE A 517 75.88 0.82 -65.87
C ILE A 517 77.23 0.35 -65.30
N ARG A 518 77.29 -0.88 -64.78
CA ARG A 518 78.44 -1.37 -63.99
C ARG A 518 79.09 -2.63 -64.53
N SER A 519 78.45 -3.30 -65.48
CA SER A 519 79.00 -4.50 -66.11
C SER A 519 79.00 -4.36 -67.63
N PRO A 520 80.00 -4.96 -68.32
CA PRO A 520 80.03 -5.03 -69.78
C PRO A 520 78.75 -5.67 -70.35
N GLU A 521 78.20 -6.64 -69.62
CA GLU A 521 76.96 -7.35 -69.94
C GLU A 521 75.72 -6.46 -69.83
N GLN A 522 75.66 -5.56 -68.83
CA GLN A 522 74.58 -4.56 -68.73
C GLN A 522 74.64 -3.56 -69.89
N LEU A 523 75.84 -3.11 -70.28
CA LEU A 523 76.03 -2.24 -71.44
C LEU A 523 75.54 -2.93 -72.71
N LEU A 524 75.98 -4.18 -72.95
CA LEU A 524 75.54 -5.01 -74.07
C LEU A 524 74.02 -5.18 -74.12
N SER A 525 73.38 -5.41 -72.97
CA SER A 525 71.91 -5.58 -72.92
C SER A 525 71.13 -4.30 -73.23
N LEU A 526 71.68 -3.12 -72.89
CA LEU A 526 71.04 -1.82 -73.09
C LEU A 526 71.28 -1.25 -74.49
N THR A 527 72.48 -1.43 -75.04
CA THR A 527 72.87 -0.85 -76.34
C THR A 527 72.91 -1.86 -77.48
N GLN A 528 72.78 -3.16 -77.18
CA GLN A 528 72.92 -4.28 -78.13
C GLN A 528 74.29 -4.31 -78.84
N GLN A 529 75.31 -3.65 -78.27
CA GLN A 529 76.66 -3.59 -78.82
C GLN A 529 77.68 -4.16 -77.83
N PHE A 530 78.62 -4.98 -78.32
CA PHE A 530 79.69 -5.54 -77.50
C PHE A 530 80.76 -4.47 -77.19
N PRO A 531 81.13 -4.27 -75.91
CA PRO A 531 82.24 -3.41 -75.58
C PRO A 531 83.57 -4.02 -76.05
N LEU A 532 84.35 -3.25 -76.82
CA LEU A 532 85.62 -3.70 -77.43
C LEU A 532 86.75 -3.88 -76.39
N ALA A 533 86.75 -3.07 -75.33
CA ALA A 533 87.70 -3.16 -74.22
C ALA A 533 87.09 -2.52 -72.96
N VAL A 534 87.41 -3.06 -71.79
CA VAL A 534 87.04 -2.48 -70.49
C VAL A 534 88.29 -1.79 -69.93
N VAL A 535 88.28 -0.45 -69.91
CA VAL A 535 89.36 0.31 -69.26
C VAL A 535 89.13 0.27 -67.76
N PRO A 536 90.08 -0.26 -66.97
CA PRO A 536 89.96 -0.24 -65.51
C PRO A 536 89.95 1.21 -65.03
N PHE A 537 89.04 1.51 -64.11
CA PHE A 537 88.98 2.82 -63.48
C PHE A 537 90.31 3.12 -62.77
N MET A 538 91.01 4.16 -63.25
CA MET A 538 92.22 4.69 -62.61
C MET A 538 91.83 5.86 -61.70
N PRO A 539 91.74 5.66 -60.38
CA PRO A 539 91.31 6.70 -59.45
C PRO A 539 92.31 7.88 -59.41
N ASN A 540 91.78 9.10 -59.41
CA ASN A 540 92.56 10.33 -59.22
C ASN A 540 92.68 10.70 -57.72
N GLU A 541 93.68 11.48 -57.31
CA GLU A 541 93.90 11.89 -55.91
C GLU A 541 92.65 12.55 -55.28
N GLY A 542 91.91 13.34 -56.06
CA GLY A 542 90.64 13.96 -55.63
C GLY A 542 89.47 12.98 -55.44
N ASP A 543 89.51 11.79 -56.05
CA ASP A 543 88.49 10.75 -55.88
C ASP A 543 88.74 9.93 -54.62
N PHE A 544 90.02 9.71 -54.26
CA PHE A 544 90.39 9.09 -52.99
C PHE A 544 89.97 9.94 -51.80
N TRP A 545 90.13 11.27 -51.86
CA TRP A 545 89.75 12.16 -50.75
C TRP A 545 88.23 12.16 -50.51
N ARG A 546 87.42 12.31 -51.57
CA ARG A 546 85.95 12.27 -51.49
C ARG A 546 85.41 10.90 -51.04
N ALA A 547 85.99 9.81 -51.56
CA ALA A 547 85.62 8.46 -51.14
C ALA A 547 86.02 8.16 -49.68
N SER A 548 87.18 8.64 -49.24
CA SER A 548 87.66 8.49 -47.86
C SER A 548 86.82 9.30 -46.88
N MET A 549 86.47 10.55 -47.20
CA MET A 549 85.63 11.39 -46.33
C MET A 549 84.24 10.80 -46.13
N ARG A 550 83.58 10.35 -47.21
CA ARG A 550 82.27 9.68 -47.13
C ARG A 550 82.35 8.35 -46.37
N ARG A 551 83.43 7.57 -46.53
CA ARG A 551 83.66 6.34 -45.76
C ARG A 551 83.89 6.62 -44.29
N ARG A 552 84.64 7.66 -43.94
CA ARG A 552 84.88 8.09 -42.55
C ARG A 552 83.57 8.50 -41.88
N MET A 553 82.75 9.34 -42.53
CA MET A 553 81.45 9.75 -41.98
C MET A 553 80.48 8.58 -41.73
N ILE A 554 80.38 7.63 -42.67
CA ILE A 554 79.51 6.45 -42.49
C ILE A 554 80.04 5.54 -41.38
N ASN A 555 81.37 5.36 -41.31
CA ASN A 555 81.98 4.54 -40.26
C ASN A 555 81.81 5.20 -38.88
N THR A 556 82.00 6.53 -38.75
CA THR A 556 81.81 7.23 -37.48
C THR A 556 80.36 7.19 -37.02
N ALA A 557 79.39 7.34 -37.94
CA ALA A 557 77.96 7.19 -37.63
C ALA A 557 77.58 5.76 -37.21
N GLY A 558 78.19 4.73 -37.82
CA GLY A 558 77.98 3.35 -37.41
C GLY A 558 78.57 3.05 -36.02
N VAL A 559 79.77 3.55 -35.74
CA VAL A 559 80.44 3.39 -34.44
C VAL A 559 79.70 4.12 -33.34
N SER A 560 79.19 5.33 -33.59
CA SER A 560 78.40 6.07 -32.59
C SER A 560 77.08 5.36 -32.28
N ALA A 561 76.37 4.85 -33.29
CA ALA A 561 75.15 4.07 -33.08
C ALA A 561 75.42 2.78 -32.28
N LEU A 562 76.54 2.09 -32.56
CA LEU A 562 76.93 0.90 -31.81
C LEU A 562 77.30 1.23 -30.35
N ALA A 563 78.02 2.34 -30.12
CA ALA A 563 78.37 2.78 -28.78
C ALA A 563 77.13 3.10 -27.94
N VAL A 564 76.15 3.81 -28.52
CA VAL A 564 74.86 4.10 -27.87
C VAL A 564 74.11 2.80 -27.56
N MET A 565 74.08 1.84 -28.49
CA MET A 565 73.47 0.53 -28.26
C MET A 565 74.09 -0.19 -27.06
N LEU A 566 75.42 -0.21 -26.98
CA LEU A 566 76.15 -0.89 -25.90
C LEU A 566 75.91 -0.22 -24.54
N VAL A 567 75.82 1.11 -24.50
CA VAL A 567 75.49 1.85 -23.27
C VAL A 567 74.07 1.52 -22.79
N ILE A 568 73.09 1.50 -23.70
CA ILE A 568 71.70 1.12 -23.34
C ILE A 568 71.65 -0.31 -22.80
N LEU A 569 72.38 -1.22 -23.44
CA LEU A 569 72.42 -2.62 -23.03
C LEU A 569 73.07 -2.79 -21.64
N HIS A 570 74.16 -2.06 -21.37
CA HIS A 570 74.85 -2.04 -20.08
C HIS A 570 73.95 -1.54 -18.95
N VAL A 571 73.22 -0.45 -19.16
CA VAL A 571 72.45 0.22 -18.10
C VAL A 571 71.13 -0.51 -17.81
N PHE A 572 70.46 -1.05 -18.83
CA PHE A 572 69.07 -1.49 -18.70
C PHE A 572 68.82 -3.00 -18.86
N VAL A 573 69.78 -3.76 -19.39
CA VAL A 573 69.60 -5.20 -19.66
C VAL A 573 70.47 -6.03 -18.74
N ILE A 574 71.79 -5.99 -18.96
CA ILE A 574 72.80 -6.75 -18.23
C ILE A 574 74.06 -5.89 -18.24
N PRO A 575 74.71 -5.65 -17.09
CA PRO A 575 75.93 -4.88 -17.09
C PRO A 575 77.02 -5.65 -17.87
N LEU A 576 77.80 -4.88 -18.64
CA LEU A 576 78.76 -5.40 -19.65
C LEU A 576 79.79 -6.35 -19.04
N ASP A 577 80.12 -6.18 -17.76
CA ASP A 577 80.94 -7.07 -16.97
C ASP A 577 80.33 -8.48 -16.87
N VAL A 578 79.04 -8.60 -16.54
CA VAL A 578 78.35 -9.89 -16.45
C VAL A 578 78.27 -10.58 -17.82
N LEU A 579 78.04 -9.81 -18.89
CA LEU A 579 78.07 -10.34 -20.26
C LEU A 579 79.47 -10.80 -20.68
N TRP A 580 80.50 -10.05 -20.30
CA TRP A 580 81.90 -10.38 -20.54
C TRP A 580 82.29 -11.66 -19.81
N PHE A 581 81.94 -11.78 -18.52
CA PHE A 581 82.19 -12.98 -17.72
C PHE A 581 81.36 -14.18 -18.20
N ALA A 582 80.11 -13.99 -18.61
CA ALA A 582 79.30 -15.05 -19.19
C ALA A 582 79.87 -15.55 -20.53
N ALA A 583 80.43 -14.65 -21.35
CA ALA A 583 81.11 -15.01 -22.59
C ALA A 583 82.43 -15.75 -22.31
N LEU A 584 83.27 -15.25 -21.42
CA LEU A 584 84.52 -15.90 -20.98
C LEU A 584 84.28 -17.32 -20.45
N ARG A 585 83.26 -17.49 -19.61
CA ARG A 585 82.84 -18.79 -19.07
C ARG A 585 82.39 -19.76 -20.14
N ARG A 586 81.84 -19.27 -21.25
CA ARG A 586 81.43 -20.08 -22.41
C ARG A 586 82.60 -20.48 -23.31
N PHE A 587 83.71 -19.74 -23.24
CA PHE A 587 84.96 -20.03 -23.95
C PHE A 587 86.03 -20.72 -23.07
N GLY A 588 85.68 -21.10 -21.83
CA GLY A 588 86.55 -21.89 -20.96
C GLY A 588 87.77 -21.14 -20.40
N ILE A 589 87.70 -19.81 -20.37
CA ILE A 589 88.72 -18.96 -19.78
C ILE A 589 88.11 -18.42 -18.47
N GLU A 590 88.62 -18.88 -17.34
CA GLU A 590 88.23 -18.37 -16.02
C GLU A 590 88.70 -16.94 -15.79
#